data_AF-K2GVZ9-F1
#
_entry.id   AF-K2GVZ9-F1
#
_cell.length_a   1.000
_cell.length_b   1.000
_cell.length_c   1.000
_cell.angle_alpha   90.00
_cell.angle_beta   90.00
_cell.angle_gamma   90.00
#
_symmetry.space_group_name_H-M   'P 1'
#
loop_
_entity.id
_entity.type
_entity.pdbx_description
1 polymer ?
#
loop_
_entity_poly.entity_id
_entity_poly.type
_entity_poly.pdbx_seq_one_letter_code
_entity_poly.pdbx_strand_id
1 'polypeptide(L)'
;MNNPTHPSLDLNEDKRPFKNPVSKPCYKYALTLIKDIEIFVDMYKQYEVQKFPRMSHITPFRKVPDYELPVEKRKKYYVLKSDPNNSGAQFGEEDVVKTLRYGKSLLRPADLSSASKIDGVETMLGRDKVLQKREREFHLYSFVPKDSIPIIYFQENSWVIKPCHGFEEIYTCLNNMMLEQKVVGIARFVLIKSYCVRNLLVIPTADGLIAREIPWGSTFVADGLSVESQSSTDQQEWMSRWLNELPRREDGLKNNPLLDRLWNNVFSRQNNGEWKGLLPIEEQPTLSDELKESAQELLNWNIGLEYDD
;
A
#
# COMPACT_ATOMS: atom_id res chain seq x y z
N MET A 1 -36.14 -7.64 -26.01
CA MET A 1 -36.23 -6.58 -24.98
C MET A 1 -34.86 -6.49 -24.36
N ASN A 2 -34.18 -5.36 -24.56
CA ASN A 2 -32.82 -5.15 -24.07
C ASN A 2 -32.89 -4.95 -22.55
N ASN A 3 -32.35 -5.90 -21.79
CA ASN A 3 -32.03 -5.67 -20.39
C ASN A 3 -31.09 -4.46 -20.34
N PRO A 4 -31.39 -3.41 -19.56
CA PRO A 4 -30.38 -2.42 -19.26
C PRO A 4 -29.30 -3.18 -18.48
N THR A 5 -28.13 -3.33 -19.10
CA THR A 5 -26.91 -3.70 -18.40
C THR A 5 -26.78 -2.75 -17.22
N HIS A 6 -27.14 -3.22 -16.03
CA HIS A 6 -26.62 -2.64 -14.80
C HIS A 6 -25.13 -2.43 -15.03
N PRO A 7 -24.54 -1.29 -14.62
CA PRO A 7 -23.11 -1.30 -14.40
C PRO A 7 -22.95 -2.43 -13.38
N SER A 8 -22.40 -3.56 -13.83
CA SER A 8 -21.80 -4.48 -12.90
C SER A 8 -20.99 -3.60 -11.96
N LEU A 9 -21.00 -3.91 -10.67
CA LEU A 9 -19.81 -3.68 -9.87
C LEU A 9 -18.70 -4.43 -10.61
N ASP A 10 -18.20 -3.82 -11.69
CA ASP A 10 -17.10 -4.32 -12.47
C ASP A 10 -15.91 -3.96 -11.63
N LEU A 11 -15.68 -4.77 -10.59
CA LEU A 11 -14.53 -4.69 -9.71
C LEU A 11 -13.22 -4.96 -10.49
N ASN A 12 -13.32 -5.25 -11.79
CA ASN A 12 -12.21 -5.23 -12.73
C ASN A 12 -11.79 -3.79 -13.08
N GLU A 13 -12.72 -2.83 -13.08
CA GLU A 13 -12.42 -1.40 -13.19
C GLU A 13 -12.40 -0.79 -11.78
N ASP A 14 -11.24 -0.84 -11.13
CA ASP A 14 -11.05 -0.30 -9.79
C ASP A 14 -11.09 1.24 -9.83
N LYS A 15 -12.30 1.81 -9.97
CA LYS A 15 -12.58 3.25 -10.07
C LYS A 15 -12.70 3.89 -8.67
N ARG A 16 -11.71 3.69 -7.81
CA ARG A 16 -11.65 4.39 -6.51
C ARG A 16 -11.17 5.84 -6.69
N PRO A 17 -11.80 6.85 -6.06
CA PRO A 17 -11.29 8.23 -6.09
C PRO A 17 -9.98 8.35 -5.30
N PHE A 18 -9.24 9.47 -5.50
CA PHE A 18 -7.92 9.79 -4.91
C PHE A 18 -6.72 9.08 -5.57
N LYS A 19 -6.52 9.22 -6.89
CA LYS A 19 -5.44 8.55 -7.64
C LYS A 19 -4.37 9.54 -8.15
N ASN A 20 -3.13 9.39 -7.73
CA ASN A 20 -2.02 9.96 -8.50
C ASN A 20 -1.38 8.81 -9.30
N PRO A 21 -1.20 8.95 -10.63
CA PRO A 21 -0.40 7.98 -11.38
C PRO A 21 1.03 8.02 -10.85
N VAL A 22 1.52 6.89 -10.32
CA VAL A 22 2.89 6.81 -9.82
C VAL A 22 3.84 6.75 -11.03
N SER A 23 4.66 7.77 -11.22
CA SER A 23 5.58 7.88 -12.37
C SER A 23 6.83 7.01 -12.24
N LYS A 24 7.19 6.61 -11.01
CA LYS A 24 8.38 5.80 -10.73
C LYS A 24 8.01 4.34 -10.46
N PRO A 25 8.70 3.36 -11.08
CA PRO A 25 8.46 1.96 -10.78
C PRO A 25 8.84 1.68 -9.32
N CYS A 26 7.95 1.02 -8.59
CA CYS A 26 8.24 0.59 -7.22
C CYS A 26 9.19 -0.60 -7.23
N TYR A 27 9.10 -1.46 -8.24
CA TYR A 27 9.97 -2.63 -8.36
C TYR A 27 10.28 -3.00 -9.81
N LYS A 28 11.48 -3.54 -10.06
CA LYS A 28 11.93 -4.03 -11.38
C LYS A 28 12.27 -5.52 -11.36
N TYR A 29 11.46 -6.38 -11.95
CA TYR A 29 11.57 -7.84 -11.80
C TYR A 29 11.83 -8.55 -13.13
N ALA A 30 12.45 -9.74 -13.08
CA ALA A 30 12.28 -10.74 -14.12
C ALA A 30 11.02 -11.55 -13.78
N LEU A 31 10.01 -11.49 -14.65
CA LEU A 31 8.79 -12.28 -14.56
C LEU A 31 8.99 -13.57 -15.36
N THR A 32 9.06 -14.69 -14.66
CA THR A 32 9.14 -16.03 -15.25
C THR A 32 7.73 -16.50 -15.63
N LEU A 33 7.47 -16.78 -16.91
CA LEU A 33 6.14 -17.14 -17.41
C LEU A 33 5.88 -18.65 -17.35
N ILE A 34 6.80 -19.46 -17.90
CA ILE A 34 6.79 -20.93 -17.89
C ILE A 34 8.25 -21.40 -18.08
N LYS A 35 8.72 -22.35 -17.25
CA LYS A 35 10.10 -22.88 -17.27
C LYS A 35 11.14 -21.75 -17.12
N ASP A 36 11.78 -21.37 -18.23
CA ASP A 36 12.94 -20.48 -18.32
C ASP A 36 12.65 -19.24 -19.20
N ILE A 37 11.39 -19.01 -19.59
CA ILE A 37 11.03 -17.79 -20.34
C ILE A 37 10.84 -16.66 -19.33
N GLU A 38 11.76 -15.72 -19.37
CA GLU A 38 11.76 -14.53 -18.51
C GLU A 38 11.49 -13.27 -19.34
N ILE A 39 10.62 -12.42 -18.81
CA ILE A 39 10.42 -11.06 -19.32
C ILE A 39 10.78 -10.05 -18.23
N PHE A 40 11.56 -9.03 -18.57
CA PHE A 40 11.84 -7.96 -17.62
C PHE A 40 10.66 -7.00 -17.57
N VAL A 41 10.19 -6.72 -16.36
CA VAL A 41 8.99 -5.91 -16.10
C VAL A 41 9.22 -4.91 -14.98
N ASP A 42 8.64 -3.73 -15.16
CA ASP A 42 8.53 -2.68 -14.17
C ASP A 42 7.12 -2.74 -13.54
N MET A 43 7.08 -2.76 -12.21
CA MET A 43 5.85 -2.75 -11.42
C MET A 43 5.63 -1.37 -10.80
N TYR A 44 4.48 -0.79 -11.11
CA TYR A 44 4.03 0.50 -10.58
C TYR A 44 2.89 0.23 -9.62
N LYS A 45 2.90 0.81 -8.42
CA LYS A 45 1.71 0.80 -7.56
C LYS A 45 0.55 1.40 -8.35
N GLN A 46 -0.54 0.65 -8.47
CA GLN A 46 -1.73 1.14 -9.16
C GLN A 46 -2.35 2.30 -8.38
N TYR A 47 -2.22 2.28 -7.05
CA TYR A 47 -2.67 3.33 -6.14
C TYR A 47 -1.66 3.59 -5.04
N GLU A 48 -1.53 4.86 -4.64
CA GLU A 48 -0.88 5.24 -3.40
C GLU A 48 -1.86 6.05 -2.56
N VAL A 49 -2.16 5.54 -1.37
CA VAL A 49 -3.03 6.25 -0.42
C VAL A 49 -2.35 7.56 -0.05
N GLN A 50 -3.02 8.68 -0.30
CA GLN A 50 -2.54 9.99 0.14
C GLN A 50 -2.49 10.00 1.68
N LYS A 51 -1.28 10.00 2.24
CA LYS A 51 -1.06 10.02 3.69
C LYS A 51 -0.91 11.45 4.17
N PHE A 52 -1.35 11.71 5.40
CA PHE A 52 -0.98 12.94 6.08
C PHE A 52 0.54 13.04 6.21
N PRO A 53 1.13 14.21 5.94
CA PRO A 53 2.55 14.41 6.14
C PRO A 53 2.88 14.23 7.63
N ARG A 54 4.06 13.67 7.91
CA ARG A 54 4.52 13.51 9.29
C ARG A 54 4.91 14.89 9.83
N MET A 55 4.51 15.18 11.07
CA MET A 55 4.91 16.44 11.70
C MET A 55 6.38 16.41 12.12
N SER A 56 7.11 17.47 11.78
CA SER A 56 8.47 17.72 12.25
C SER A 56 8.46 18.10 13.73
N HIS A 57 9.52 17.74 14.45
CA HIS A 57 9.74 18.26 15.80
C HIS A 57 10.48 19.58 15.70
N ILE A 58 9.87 20.63 16.25
CA ILE A 58 10.40 22.00 16.28
C ILE A 58 10.70 22.34 17.73
N THR A 59 11.85 22.96 18.01
CA THR A 59 12.22 23.42 19.36
C THR A 59 11.66 24.82 19.64
N PRO A 60 10.91 25.02 20.74
CA PRO A 60 10.45 26.35 21.16
C PRO A 60 11.55 27.19 21.86
N PHE A 61 12.77 26.65 21.97
CA PHE A 61 13.84 27.25 22.75
C PHE A 61 14.72 28.14 21.89
N ARG A 62 14.22 29.34 21.59
CA ARG A 62 14.99 30.60 21.49
C ARG A 62 14.01 31.76 21.40
N LYS A 63 14.02 32.64 22.40
CA LYS A 63 13.35 33.94 22.30
C LYS A 63 14.20 34.81 21.38
N VAL A 64 13.60 35.29 20.28
CA VAL A 64 14.09 36.30 19.29
C VAL A 64 15.03 35.75 18.19
N PRO A 65 14.99 36.35 16.97
CA PRO A 65 14.09 36.09 15.86
C PRO A 65 14.69 35.01 14.93
N ASP A 66 15.09 33.85 15.44
CA ASP A 66 15.71 32.82 14.60
C ASP A 66 14.67 31.80 14.13
N TYR A 67 14.71 31.49 12.83
CA TYR A 67 13.85 30.55 12.12
C TYR A 67 13.67 29.22 12.88
N GLU A 68 12.45 28.69 12.86
CA GLU A 68 12.12 27.36 13.39
C GLU A 68 12.90 26.30 12.60
N LEU A 69 14.04 25.82 13.12
CA LEU A 69 14.87 24.83 12.42
C LEU A 69 14.45 23.38 12.74
N PRO A 70 14.54 22.45 11.76
CA PRO A 70 14.42 21.02 12.00
C PRO A 70 15.38 20.53 13.09
N VAL A 71 14.91 19.63 13.95
CA VAL A 71 15.77 18.94 14.92
C VAL A 71 16.05 17.51 14.46
N GLU A 72 17.33 17.22 14.21
CA GLU A 72 17.79 15.84 13.96
C GLU A 72 17.52 14.97 15.19
N LYS A 73 16.86 13.82 15.00
CA LYS A 73 16.60 12.87 16.08
C LYS A 73 17.56 11.69 16.02
N ARG A 74 18.51 11.66 16.96
CA ARG A 74 19.34 10.48 17.21
C ARG A 74 18.74 9.64 18.33
N LYS A 75 18.48 8.35 18.05
CA LYS A 75 18.09 7.38 19.08
C LYS A 75 19.32 6.62 19.53
N LYS A 76 19.57 6.62 20.84
CA LYS A 76 20.63 5.83 21.48
C LYS A 76 20.00 4.99 22.58
N TYR A 77 20.47 3.76 22.73
CA TYR A 77 19.99 2.81 23.72
C TYR A 77 21.06 2.60 24.79
N TYR A 78 20.66 2.52 26.05
CA TYR A 78 21.57 2.46 27.19
C TYR A 78 21.11 1.41 28.19
N VAL A 79 22.07 0.73 28.82
CA VAL A 79 21.79 -0.22 29.91
C VAL A 79 21.28 0.55 31.13
N LEU A 80 20.11 0.14 31.64
CA LEU A 80 19.50 0.76 32.82
C LEU A 80 20.34 0.54 34.09
N LYS A 81 20.23 1.46 35.05
CA LYS A 81 21.06 1.55 36.28
C LYS A 81 20.98 0.36 37.26
N SER A 82 20.15 -0.64 36.97
CA SER A 82 19.99 -1.84 37.81
C SER A 82 21.11 -2.86 37.65
N ASP A 83 21.99 -2.70 36.66
CA ASP A 83 23.18 -3.55 36.48
C ASP A 83 24.43 -2.83 37.02
N PRO A 84 24.99 -3.28 38.16
CA PRO A 84 26.10 -2.59 38.83
C PRO A 84 27.41 -2.58 38.03
N ASN A 85 27.54 -3.41 36.99
CA ASN A 85 28.78 -3.54 36.22
C ASN A 85 28.79 -2.73 34.91
N ASN A 86 27.62 -2.40 34.34
CA ASN A 86 27.50 -1.79 32.99
C ASN A 86 26.48 -0.65 32.89
N SER A 87 25.98 -0.14 34.03
CA SER A 87 24.99 0.95 34.08
C SER A 87 25.42 2.17 33.26
N GLY A 88 24.58 2.58 32.30
CA GLY A 88 24.82 3.76 31.47
C GLY A 88 25.70 3.51 30.24
N ALA A 89 26.19 2.28 30.03
CA ALA A 89 26.84 1.91 28.79
C ALA A 89 25.83 1.99 27.63
N GLN A 90 26.25 2.64 26.53
CA GLN A 90 25.50 2.61 25.27
C GLN A 90 25.63 1.22 24.66
N PHE A 91 24.57 0.68 24.08
CA PHE A 91 24.58 -0.61 23.40
C PHE A 91 24.03 -0.51 21.97
N GLY A 92 24.54 -1.37 21.09
CA GLY A 92 24.18 -1.49 19.67
C GLY A 92 23.17 -2.60 19.39
N GLU A 93 22.88 -2.89 18.11
CA GLU A 93 22.00 -4.02 17.77
C GLU A 93 22.67 -5.37 18.07
N GLU A 94 23.99 -5.48 17.92
CA GLU A 94 24.77 -6.68 18.26
C GLU A 94 24.72 -7.07 19.74
N ASP A 95 24.51 -6.10 20.64
CA ASP A 95 24.44 -6.31 22.08
C ASP A 95 23.04 -6.74 22.56
N VAL A 96 22.05 -6.74 21.66
CA VAL A 96 20.65 -7.02 21.97
C VAL A 96 20.34 -8.48 21.70
N VAL A 97 19.47 -9.06 22.52
CA VAL A 97 18.84 -10.36 22.22
C VAL A 97 17.34 -10.15 22.14
N LYS A 98 16.77 -10.27 20.93
CA LYS A 98 15.31 -10.27 20.75
C LYS A 98 14.76 -11.60 21.28
N THR A 99 13.66 -11.55 22.03
CA THR A 99 13.06 -12.76 22.64
C THR A 99 11.55 -12.70 22.53
N LEU A 100 10.92 -13.81 22.13
CA LEU A 100 9.47 -13.97 22.14
C LEU A 100 9.06 -14.83 23.34
N ARG A 101 8.07 -14.38 24.11
CA ARG A 101 7.57 -15.12 25.28
C ARG A 101 6.23 -15.77 24.97
N TYR A 102 6.16 -17.09 25.11
CA TYR A 102 4.93 -17.88 25.01
C TYR A 102 4.68 -18.56 26.35
N GLY A 103 3.80 -17.98 27.17
CA GLY A 103 3.57 -18.43 28.54
C GLY A 103 4.84 -18.37 29.39
N LYS A 104 5.32 -19.53 29.84
CA LYS A 104 6.57 -19.67 30.62
C LYS A 104 7.82 -19.84 29.74
N SER A 105 7.65 -20.12 28.45
CA SER A 105 8.75 -20.38 27.52
C SER A 105 9.27 -19.09 26.90
N LEU A 106 10.60 -18.98 26.80
CA LEU A 106 11.30 -17.92 26.09
C LEU A 106 11.92 -18.49 24.82
N LEU A 107 11.44 -18.04 23.67
CA LEU A 107 11.98 -18.39 22.37
C LEU A 107 12.97 -17.30 21.94
N ARG A 108 14.21 -17.71 21.73
CA ARG A 108 15.27 -16.85 21.21
C ARG A 108 15.50 -17.18 19.73
N PRO A 109 15.67 -16.17 18.86
CA PRO A 109 16.03 -16.38 17.47
C PRO A 109 17.41 -17.03 17.38
N ALA A 110 17.71 -17.64 16.24
CA ALA A 110 19.02 -18.22 15.97
C ALA A 110 20.11 -17.14 15.93
N ASP A 111 19.80 -16.01 15.28
CA ASP A 111 20.67 -14.85 15.09
C ASP A 111 19.81 -13.61 14.76
N LEU A 112 20.21 -12.42 15.23
CA LEU A 112 19.58 -11.15 14.85
C LEU A 112 19.82 -10.78 13.39
N SER A 113 20.89 -11.26 12.76
CA SER A 113 21.14 -11.10 11.32
C SER A 113 20.06 -11.76 10.44
N SER A 114 19.30 -12.71 11.03
CA SER A 114 18.18 -13.36 10.37
C SER A 114 16.93 -12.49 10.29
N ALA A 115 16.87 -11.39 11.07
CA ALA A 115 15.74 -10.48 11.06
C ALA A 115 15.59 -9.81 9.68
N SER A 116 14.38 -9.74 9.16
CA SER A 116 14.03 -8.91 8.01
C SER A 116 12.83 -8.04 8.35
N LYS A 117 12.91 -6.75 7.99
CA LYS A 117 11.81 -5.81 8.17
C LYS A 117 11.37 -5.34 6.79
N ILE A 118 10.20 -5.81 6.35
CA ILE A 118 9.63 -5.47 5.04
C ILE A 118 8.18 -5.07 5.26
N ASP A 119 7.78 -3.92 4.71
CA ASP A 119 6.44 -3.35 4.84
C ASP A 119 5.93 -3.24 6.30
N GLY A 120 6.84 -2.94 7.22
CA GLY A 120 6.52 -2.78 8.65
C GLY A 120 6.36 -4.08 9.42
N VAL A 121 6.47 -5.24 8.77
CA VAL A 121 6.47 -6.56 9.42
C VAL A 121 7.90 -7.02 9.63
N GLU A 122 8.24 -7.36 10.87
CA GLU A 122 9.54 -7.94 11.23
C GLU A 122 9.43 -9.46 11.36
N THR A 123 10.22 -10.20 10.59
CA THR A 123 10.26 -11.68 10.60
C THR A 123 11.64 -12.16 11.01
N MET A 124 11.70 -13.25 11.79
CA MET A 124 12.95 -13.86 12.28
C MET A 124 12.87 -15.38 12.21
N LEU A 125 14.01 -16.05 12.04
CA LEU A 125 14.09 -17.50 12.10
C LEU A 125 14.30 -17.97 13.55
N GLY A 126 13.50 -18.97 13.94
CA GLY A 126 13.76 -19.75 15.15
C GLY A 126 14.96 -20.68 14.95
N ARG A 127 15.64 -21.04 16.06
CA ARG A 127 16.82 -21.93 16.07
C ARG A 127 16.65 -23.25 15.29
N ASP A 128 15.43 -23.77 15.21
CA ASP A 128 15.14 -25.11 14.65
C ASP A 128 14.55 -25.08 13.22
N LYS A 129 14.48 -23.92 12.55
CA LYS A 129 13.91 -23.82 11.19
C LYS A 129 14.94 -23.34 10.18
N VAL A 130 15.42 -24.28 9.35
CA VAL A 130 16.20 -24.02 8.13
C VAL A 130 15.25 -23.58 7.01
N LEU A 131 14.61 -22.43 7.13
CA LEU A 131 14.04 -21.77 5.96
C LEU A 131 15.13 -20.88 5.40
N GLN A 132 15.64 -21.19 4.21
CA GLN A 132 16.54 -20.27 3.51
C GLN A 132 15.75 -19.01 3.12
N LYS A 133 16.35 -17.82 3.27
CA LYS A 133 15.78 -16.59 2.71
C LYS A 133 15.57 -16.84 1.22
N ARG A 134 14.34 -16.74 0.74
CA ARG A 134 14.06 -16.91 -0.67
C ARG A 134 14.63 -15.72 -1.42
N GLU A 135 15.21 -16.00 -2.57
CA GLU A 135 15.66 -14.94 -3.46
C GLU A 135 14.46 -14.20 -4.04
N ARG A 136 14.76 -13.04 -4.58
CA ARG A 136 13.79 -12.19 -5.25
C ARG A 136 13.21 -12.96 -6.45
N GLU A 137 11.90 -13.19 -6.44
CA GLU A 137 11.22 -14.06 -7.41
C GLU A 137 9.90 -13.40 -7.84
N PHE A 138 9.63 -13.43 -9.15
CA PHE A 138 8.29 -13.20 -9.69
C PHE A 138 8.01 -14.26 -10.75
N HIS A 139 7.21 -15.26 -10.39
CA HIS A 139 6.98 -16.43 -11.24
C HIS A 139 5.50 -16.70 -11.38
N LEU A 140 5.04 -16.85 -12.62
CA LEU A 140 3.68 -17.23 -12.99
C LEU A 140 3.57 -18.76 -12.98
N TYR A 141 2.77 -19.32 -12.08
CA TYR A 141 2.69 -20.78 -11.85
C TYR A 141 1.62 -21.45 -12.70
N SER A 142 0.49 -20.78 -12.89
CA SER A 142 -0.68 -21.39 -13.53
C SER A 142 -1.64 -20.32 -14.04
N PHE A 143 -2.51 -20.72 -14.96
CA PHE A 143 -3.65 -19.92 -15.39
C PHE A 143 -4.94 -20.58 -14.92
N VAL A 144 -5.89 -19.78 -14.44
CA VAL A 144 -7.21 -20.24 -14.00
C VAL A 144 -8.30 -19.42 -14.68
N PRO A 145 -9.50 -20.00 -14.91
CA PRO A 145 -10.63 -19.25 -15.48
C PRO A 145 -10.99 -18.05 -14.59
N LYS A 146 -11.24 -16.89 -15.20
CA LYS A 146 -11.59 -15.67 -14.47
C LYS A 146 -12.79 -15.87 -13.54
N ASP A 147 -13.79 -16.61 -14.00
CA ASP A 147 -15.03 -16.88 -13.27
C ASP A 147 -14.83 -17.78 -12.03
N SER A 148 -13.69 -18.48 -11.95
CA SER A 148 -13.35 -19.33 -10.80
C SER A 148 -12.78 -18.55 -9.62
N ILE A 149 -12.56 -17.24 -9.77
CA ILE A 149 -12.01 -16.37 -8.73
C ILE A 149 -13.13 -15.64 -7.98
N PRO A 150 -13.41 -16.02 -6.72
CA PRO A 150 -14.27 -15.28 -5.84
C PRO A 150 -13.88 -13.80 -5.73
N ILE A 151 -14.90 -12.96 -5.77
CA ILE A 151 -14.79 -11.50 -5.63
C ILE A 151 -14.18 -11.11 -4.26
N ILE A 152 -14.28 -11.98 -3.25
CA ILE A 152 -13.80 -11.74 -1.88
C ILE A 152 -12.25 -11.67 -1.82
N TYR A 153 -11.54 -12.12 -2.85
CA TYR A 153 -10.07 -12.14 -2.88
C TYR A 153 -9.40 -10.80 -3.21
N PHE A 154 -10.16 -9.72 -3.46
CA PHE A 154 -9.59 -8.45 -3.93
C PHE A 154 -9.15 -7.53 -2.77
N GLN A 155 -7.83 -7.48 -2.51
CA GLN A 155 -7.20 -6.52 -1.58
C GLN A 155 -6.81 -5.18 -2.23
N GLU A 156 -6.43 -4.21 -1.39
CA GLU A 156 -6.00 -2.86 -1.79
C GLU A 156 -4.65 -2.82 -2.51
N ASN A 157 -3.77 -3.80 -2.27
CA ASN A 157 -2.45 -3.83 -2.90
C ASN A 157 -2.55 -4.34 -4.34
N SER A 158 -2.41 -3.41 -5.28
CA SER A 158 -2.39 -3.69 -6.71
C SER A 158 -1.26 -2.96 -7.40
N TRP A 159 -0.72 -3.60 -8.43
CA TRP A 159 0.37 -3.10 -9.24
C TRP A 159 0.05 -3.22 -10.72
N VAL A 160 0.32 -2.15 -11.47
CA VAL A 160 0.38 -2.21 -12.93
C VAL A 160 1.74 -2.76 -13.31
N ILE A 161 1.74 -3.80 -14.14
CA ILE A 161 2.95 -4.39 -14.70
C ILE A 161 3.15 -3.77 -16.08
N LYS A 162 4.37 -3.30 -16.39
CA LYS A 162 4.75 -2.85 -17.73
C LYS A 162 6.01 -3.58 -18.18
N PRO A 163 6.13 -3.94 -19.46
CA PRO A 163 7.36 -4.51 -19.98
C PRO A 163 8.49 -3.48 -19.97
N CYS A 164 9.70 -3.92 -19.67
CA CYS A 164 10.90 -3.17 -20.00
C CYS A 164 11.15 -3.22 -21.51
N HIS A 165 12.00 -2.31 -21.99
CA HIS A 165 12.32 -2.23 -23.41
C HIS A 165 12.90 -3.55 -23.96
N GLY A 166 12.36 -4.04 -25.08
CA GLY A 166 12.73 -5.29 -25.73
C GLY A 166 11.83 -6.49 -25.38
N PHE A 167 10.83 -6.33 -24.52
CA PHE A 167 9.91 -7.40 -24.09
C PHE A 167 8.44 -7.12 -24.42
N GLU A 168 8.16 -6.04 -25.17
CA GLU A 168 6.82 -5.55 -25.47
C GLU A 168 5.99 -6.58 -26.26
N GLU A 169 6.60 -7.30 -27.21
CA GLU A 169 5.90 -8.28 -28.05
C GLU A 169 5.42 -9.49 -27.24
N ILE A 170 6.30 -10.08 -26.43
CA ILE A 170 5.97 -11.24 -25.58
C ILE A 170 4.94 -10.83 -24.53
N TYR A 171 5.11 -9.67 -23.92
CA TYR A 171 4.16 -9.11 -22.96
C TYR A 171 2.76 -8.89 -23.57
N THR A 172 2.70 -8.30 -24.76
CA THR A 172 1.44 -8.04 -25.46
C THR A 172 0.76 -9.34 -25.88
N CYS A 173 1.54 -10.31 -26.36
CA CYS A 173 1.04 -11.64 -26.70
C CYS A 173 0.43 -12.33 -25.48
N LEU A 174 1.12 -12.31 -24.35
CA LEU A 174 0.61 -12.86 -23.08
C LEU A 174 -0.71 -12.19 -22.68
N ASN A 175 -0.76 -10.85 -22.66
CA ASN A 175 -1.97 -10.13 -22.28
C ASN A 175 -3.17 -10.48 -23.18
N ASN A 176 -2.96 -10.49 -24.50
CA ASN A 176 -4.01 -10.79 -25.47
C ASN A 176 -4.51 -12.24 -25.34
N MET A 177 -3.61 -13.21 -25.21
CA MET A 177 -3.98 -14.61 -25.00
C MET A 177 -4.80 -14.80 -23.72
N MET A 178 -4.42 -14.13 -22.64
CA MET A 178 -5.17 -14.19 -21.38
C MET A 178 -6.57 -13.56 -21.49
N LEU A 179 -6.70 -12.44 -22.24
CA LEU A 179 -7.99 -11.82 -22.53
C LEU A 179 -8.89 -12.74 -23.37
N GLU A 180 -8.37 -13.28 -24.46
CA GLU A 180 -9.10 -14.16 -25.39
C GLU A 180 -9.60 -15.41 -24.69
N GLN A 181 -8.76 -16.04 -23.87
CA GLN A 181 -9.09 -17.27 -23.15
C GLN A 181 -9.87 -17.01 -21.86
N LYS A 182 -10.10 -15.74 -21.47
CA LYS A 182 -10.76 -15.35 -20.22
C LYS A 182 -10.11 -15.98 -18.98
N VAL A 183 -8.79 -16.02 -18.97
CA VAL A 183 -8.00 -16.58 -17.86
C VAL A 183 -7.23 -15.50 -17.12
N VAL A 184 -6.86 -15.81 -15.90
CA VAL A 184 -5.99 -14.99 -15.05
C VAL A 184 -4.84 -15.85 -14.55
N GLY A 185 -3.67 -15.23 -14.39
CA GLY A 185 -2.47 -15.91 -13.93
C GLY A 185 -2.40 -15.94 -12.41
N ILE A 186 -1.90 -17.04 -11.84
CA ILE A 186 -1.52 -17.14 -10.43
C ILE A 186 0.00 -17.06 -10.37
N ALA A 187 0.52 -16.09 -9.63
CA ALA A 187 1.95 -15.88 -9.50
C ALA A 187 2.42 -15.93 -8.04
N ARG A 188 3.66 -16.33 -7.84
CA ARG A 188 4.40 -16.13 -6.59
C ARG A 188 5.27 -14.90 -6.72
N PHE A 189 5.29 -14.13 -5.65
CA PHE A 189 6.05 -12.90 -5.58
C PHE A 189 6.83 -12.82 -4.26
N VAL A 190 8.12 -12.53 -4.36
CA VAL A 190 9.03 -12.36 -3.22
C VAL A 190 9.67 -10.98 -3.32
N LEU A 191 9.17 -10.07 -2.47
CA LEU A 191 9.29 -8.61 -2.62
C LEU A 191 10.72 -8.06 -2.45
N ILE A 192 11.62 -8.84 -1.81
CA ILE A 192 13.08 -8.69 -1.59
C ILE A 192 13.55 -10.04 -0.99
N LYS A 193 14.86 -10.31 -0.84
CA LYS A 193 15.38 -11.49 -0.11
C LYS A 193 14.70 -11.64 1.27
N SER A 194 13.70 -12.51 1.33
CA SER A 194 12.69 -12.54 2.41
C SER A 194 12.15 -13.95 2.63
N TYR A 195 11.50 -14.14 3.77
CA TYR A 195 10.69 -15.33 4.07
C TYR A 195 9.22 -15.15 3.67
N CYS A 196 8.79 -13.91 3.40
CA CYS A 196 7.41 -13.60 3.08
C CYS A 196 7.14 -13.77 1.59
N VAL A 197 6.49 -14.88 1.27
CA VAL A 197 5.98 -15.17 -0.07
C VAL A 197 4.57 -14.60 -0.20
N ARG A 198 4.33 -13.83 -1.26
CA ARG A 198 3.01 -13.35 -1.63
C ARG A 198 2.49 -14.15 -2.81
N ASN A 199 1.20 -14.44 -2.79
CA ASN A 199 0.51 -14.97 -3.96
C ASN A 199 -0.19 -13.80 -4.65
N LEU A 200 -0.01 -13.69 -5.95
CA LEU A 200 -0.59 -12.62 -6.76
C LEU A 200 -1.53 -13.23 -7.82
N LEU A 201 -2.61 -12.51 -8.13
CA LEU A 201 -3.36 -12.68 -9.37
C LEU A 201 -2.83 -11.70 -10.40
N VAL A 202 -2.42 -12.23 -11.56
CA VAL A 202 -2.06 -11.44 -12.73
C VAL A 202 -3.29 -11.41 -13.64
N ILE A 203 -3.93 -10.25 -13.70
CA ILE A 203 -5.21 -10.02 -14.36
C ILE A 203 -4.95 -9.26 -15.65
N PRO A 204 -5.43 -9.75 -16.81
CA PRO A 204 -5.29 -9.03 -18.06
C PRO A 204 -6.36 -7.94 -18.18
N THR A 205 -5.97 -6.78 -18.70
CA THR A 205 -6.83 -5.63 -18.98
C THR A 205 -6.56 -5.08 -20.38
N ALA A 206 -7.41 -4.17 -20.84
CA ALA A 206 -7.22 -3.48 -22.12
C ALA A 206 -5.89 -2.70 -22.17
N ASP A 207 -5.42 -2.20 -21.02
CA ASP A 207 -4.21 -1.38 -20.90
C ASP A 207 -2.96 -2.18 -20.49
N GLY A 208 -3.08 -3.49 -20.25
CA GLY A 208 -1.97 -4.36 -19.87
C GLY A 208 -2.29 -5.33 -18.73
N LEU A 209 -1.27 -5.71 -17.95
CA LEU A 209 -1.39 -6.65 -16.85
C LEU A 209 -1.42 -5.93 -15.51
N ILE A 210 -2.32 -6.38 -14.63
CA ILE A 210 -2.41 -5.91 -13.25
C ILE A 210 -2.13 -7.09 -12.31
N ALA A 211 -1.17 -6.93 -11.41
CA ALA A 211 -0.96 -7.83 -10.29
C ALA A 211 -1.79 -7.38 -9.08
N ARG A 212 -2.56 -8.29 -8.48
CA ARG A 212 -3.28 -8.07 -7.21
C ARG A 212 -2.88 -9.09 -6.17
N GLU A 213 -2.66 -8.68 -4.93
CA GLU A 213 -2.32 -9.59 -3.84
C GLU A 213 -3.51 -10.46 -3.40
N ILE A 214 -3.28 -11.76 -3.23
CA ILE A 214 -4.24 -12.73 -2.70
C ILE A 214 -3.99 -12.89 -1.20
N PRO A 215 -5.02 -12.77 -0.35
CA PRO A 215 -4.88 -13.03 1.07
C PRO A 215 -4.51 -14.49 1.35
N TRP A 216 -3.64 -14.72 2.35
CA TRP A 216 -3.39 -16.06 2.86
C TRP A 216 -4.62 -16.59 3.62
N GLY A 217 -4.80 -17.91 3.66
CA GLY A 217 -5.92 -18.56 4.38
C GLY A 217 -6.14 -18.04 5.81
N SER A 218 -5.05 -17.69 6.51
CA SER A 218 -5.07 -17.16 7.88
C SER A 218 -5.66 -15.75 8.02
N THR A 219 -5.83 -14.99 6.94
CA THR A 219 -6.44 -13.66 6.97
C THR A 219 -7.95 -13.70 6.77
N PHE A 220 -8.52 -14.85 6.40
CA PHE A 220 -9.97 -15.00 6.34
C PHE A 220 -10.50 -15.20 7.75
N VAL A 221 -11.38 -14.29 8.16
CA VAL A 221 -12.15 -14.43 9.38
C VAL A 221 -13.52 -14.92 8.97
N ALA A 222 -13.96 -16.03 9.56
CA ALA A 222 -15.32 -16.50 9.36
C ALA A 222 -16.29 -15.45 9.92
N ASP A 223 -17.19 -14.97 9.07
CA ASP A 223 -18.31 -14.16 9.54
C ASP A 223 -19.25 -15.05 10.36
N GLY A 224 -19.89 -14.49 11.38
CA GLY A 224 -20.80 -15.24 12.24
C GLY A 224 -21.93 -15.89 11.44
N LEU A 225 -22.43 -17.03 11.89
CA LEU A 225 -23.59 -17.68 11.26
C LEU A 225 -24.83 -16.81 11.49
N SER A 226 -25.36 -16.22 10.42
CA SER A 226 -26.68 -15.59 10.40
C SER A 226 -27.69 -16.50 9.69
N VAL A 227 -28.96 -16.41 10.06
CA VAL A 227 -30.03 -17.11 9.36
C VAL A 227 -30.33 -16.32 8.09
N GLU A 228 -30.27 -16.99 6.93
CA GLU A 228 -30.61 -16.37 5.66
C GLU A 228 -32.08 -15.92 5.69
N SER A 229 -32.30 -14.62 5.48
CA SER A 229 -33.62 -14.03 5.33
C SER A 229 -33.69 -13.39 3.96
N GLN A 230 -34.57 -13.89 3.10
CA GLN A 230 -34.77 -13.34 1.77
C GLN A 230 -35.85 -12.26 1.78
N SER A 231 -35.59 -11.17 1.07
CA SER A 231 -36.57 -10.10 0.85
C SER A 231 -37.67 -10.56 -0.11
N SER A 232 -38.87 -10.00 0.04
CA SER A 232 -39.96 -10.26 -0.91
C SER A 232 -39.71 -9.59 -2.27
N THR A 233 -40.37 -10.06 -3.33
CA THR A 233 -40.31 -9.43 -4.66
C THR A 233 -40.66 -7.95 -4.63
N ASP A 234 -41.70 -7.56 -3.88
CA ASP A 234 -42.12 -6.17 -3.75
C ASP A 234 -41.02 -5.30 -3.11
N GLN A 235 -40.31 -5.83 -2.11
CA GLN A 235 -39.18 -5.14 -1.47
C GLN A 235 -38.00 -4.99 -2.43
N GLN A 236 -37.72 -6.02 -3.23
CA GLN A 236 -36.66 -5.98 -4.24
C GLN A 236 -36.97 -4.98 -5.35
N GLU A 237 -38.21 -4.95 -5.85
CA GLU A 237 -38.65 -4.00 -6.87
C GLU A 237 -38.63 -2.55 -6.35
N TRP A 238 -39.12 -2.32 -5.13
CA TRP A 238 -39.07 -1.01 -4.50
C TRP A 238 -37.63 -0.51 -4.34
N MET A 239 -36.72 -1.35 -3.86
CA MET A 239 -35.31 -1.00 -3.73
C MET A 239 -34.64 -0.74 -5.08
N SER A 240 -34.99 -1.51 -6.11
CA SER A 240 -34.45 -1.33 -7.47
C SER A 240 -34.84 0.02 -8.06
N ARG A 241 -36.07 0.51 -7.80
CA ARG A 241 -36.49 1.86 -8.20
C ARG A 241 -35.66 2.92 -7.49
N TRP A 242 -35.48 2.80 -6.18
CA TRP A 242 -34.65 3.71 -5.39
C TRP A 242 -33.20 3.76 -5.84
N LEU A 243 -32.59 2.61 -6.15
CA LEU A 243 -31.21 2.56 -6.65
C LEU A 243 -31.02 3.34 -7.96
N ASN A 244 -32.05 3.39 -8.82
CA ASN A 244 -32.00 4.16 -10.06
C ASN A 244 -32.15 5.66 -9.85
N GLU A 245 -32.72 6.09 -8.73
CA GLU A 245 -32.88 7.49 -8.35
C GLU A 245 -31.64 8.04 -7.63
N LEU A 246 -30.78 7.17 -7.08
CA LEU A 246 -29.55 7.60 -6.44
C LEU A 246 -28.60 8.25 -7.46
N PRO A 247 -27.99 9.40 -7.12
CA PRO A 247 -27.03 10.05 -7.98
C PRO A 247 -25.87 9.10 -8.27
N ARG A 248 -25.57 8.92 -9.56
CA ARG A 248 -24.41 8.14 -9.98
C ARG A 248 -23.16 8.87 -9.53
N ARG A 249 -22.20 8.12 -9.00
CA ARG A 249 -20.88 8.66 -8.67
C ARG A 249 -20.26 9.17 -9.97
N GLU A 250 -19.95 10.46 -10.05
CA GLU A 250 -19.15 10.98 -11.16
C GLU A 250 -17.77 10.31 -11.12
N ASP A 251 -17.42 9.66 -12.24
CA ASP A 251 -16.10 9.06 -12.46
C ASP A 251 -15.09 10.22 -12.56
N GLY A 252 -14.23 10.36 -11.54
CA GLY A 252 -13.27 11.45 -11.51
C GLY A 252 -12.34 11.43 -10.29
N LEU A 253 -11.21 12.10 -10.45
CA LEU A 253 -10.28 12.39 -9.37
C LEU A 253 -10.93 13.34 -8.37
N LYS A 254 -11.44 12.82 -7.26
CA LYS A 254 -11.80 13.63 -6.10
C LYS A 254 -10.54 13.85 -5.28
N ASN A 255 -10.36 15.05 -4.73
CA ASN A 255 -9.30 15.37 -3.78
C ASN A 255 -9.70 14.93 -2.38
N ASN A 256 -8.72 14.52 -1.57
CA ASN A 256 -8.98 14.14 -0.18
C ASN A 256 -9.32 15.40 0.63
N PRO A 257 -10.58 15.54 1.10
CA PRO A 257 -11.04 16.79 1.70
C PRO A 257 -10.31 17.12 3.02
N LEU A 258 -9.80 16.11 3.72
CA LEU A 258 -9.04 16.34 4.95
C LEU A 258 -7.62 16.84 4.67
N LEU A 259 -7.01 16.41 3.56
CA LEU A 259 -5.71 16.93 3.12
C LEU A 259 -5.84 18.32 2.53
N ASP A 260 -6.88 18.58 1.73
CA ASP A 260 -7.17 19.93 1.24
C ASP A 260 -7.33 20.91 2.41
N ARG A 261 -8.06 20.50 3.47
CA ARG A 261 -8.17 21.29 4.70
C ARG A 261 -6.83 21.53 5.38
N LEU A 262 -5.97 20.51 5.46
CA LEU A 262 -4.63 20.67 6.03
C LEU A 262 -3.83 21.73 5.27
N TRP A 263 -3.76 21.61 3.94
CA TRP A 263 -2.98 22.53 3.12
C TRP A 263 -3.53 23.95 3.12
N ASN A 264 -4.86 24.09 3.11
CA ASN A 264 -5.53 25.39 3.31
C ASN A 264 -5.14 26.02 4.65
N ASN A 265 -5.06 25.23 5.73
CA ASN A 265 -4.65 25.71 7.04
C ASN A 265 -3.19 26.16 7.07
N VAL A 266 -2.29 25.42 6.41
CA VAL A 266 -0.86 25.77 6.29
C VAL A 266 -0.71 27.09 5.54
N PHE A 267 -1.35 27.22 4.38
CA PHE A 267 -1.27 28.41 3.54
C PHE A 267 -1.87 29.65 4.21
N SER A 268 -3.01 29.49 4.91
CA SER A 268 -3.67 30.60 5.60
C SER A 268 -2.85 31.15 6.76
N ARG A 269 -2.15 30.28 7.51
CA ARG A 269 -1.28 30.70 8.62
C ARG A 269 -0.07 31.51 8.16
N GLN A 270 0.47 31.22 6.98
CA GLN A 270 1.65 31.90 6.46
C GLN A 270 1.34 33.31 5.95
N ASN A 271 0.15 33.52 5.37
CA ASN A 271 -0.24 34.80 4.77
C ASN A 271 -0.88 35.80 5.75
N ASN A 272 -0.78 35.57 7.07
CA ASN A 272 -1.51 36.33 8.10
C ASN A 272 -3.02 36.48 7.79
N GLY A 273 -3.59 35.56 7.02
CA GLY A 273 -4.98 35.61 6.60
C GLY A 273 -5.91 35.32 7.77
N GLU A 274 -7.08 35.98 7.81
CA GLU A 274 -8.13 35.63 8.75
C GLU A 274 -8.51 34.16 8.60
N TRP A 275 -8.61 33.49 9.73
CA TRP A 275 -8.79 32.06 9.82
C TRP A 275 -10.16 31.63 9.27
N LYS A 276 -10.23 31.06 8.07
CA LYS A 276 -11.47 30.47 7.51
C LYS A 276 -11.70 29.02 7.94
N GLY A 277 -11.11 28.56 9.04
CA GLY A 277 -11.20 27.17 9.53
C GLY A 277 -12.59 26.75 10.04
N LEU A 278 -13.60 27.63 9.91
CA LEU A 278 -15.01 27.42 10.25
C LEU A 278 -15.88 27.01 9.06
N LEU A 279 -15.39 27.06 7.81
CA LEU A 279 -16.18 26.58 6.68
C LEU A 279 -16.37 25.06 6.76
N PRO A 280 -17.59 24.54 6.52
CA PRO A 280 -17.85 23.12 6.31
C PRO A 280 -16.85 22.53 5.32
N ILE A 281 -16.52 21.25 5.49
CA ILE A 281 -15.54 20.53 4.65
C ILE A 281 -15.89 20.63 3.16
N GLU A 282 -17.17 20.68 2.84
CA GLU A 282 -17.73 20.76 1.49
C GLU A 282 -17.55 22.14 0.82
N GLU A 283 -17.28 23.19 1.61
CA GLU A 283 -17.17 24.58 1.15
C GLU A 283 -15.70 25.06 1.10
N GLN A 284 -14.74 24.17 1.36
CA GLN A 284 -13.33 24.53 1.32
C GLN A 284 -12.82 24.58 -0.13
N PRO A 285 -12.08 25.63 -0.52
CA PRO A 285 -11.50 25.70 -1.85
C PRO A 285 -10.43 24.61 -1.99
N THR A 286 -10.45 23.90 -3.11
CA THR A 286 -9.35 23.02 -3.49
C THR A 286 -8.17 23.87 -3.93
N LEU A 287 -7.01 23.70 -3.30
CA LEU A 287 -5.76 24.32 -3.77
C LEU A 287 -5.31 23.67 -5.08
N SER A 288 -4.73 24.47 -5.98
CA SER A 288 -4.03 23.94 -7.16
C SER A 288 -2.84 23.07 -6.75
N ASP A 289 -2.40 22.17 -7.63
CA ASP A 289 -1.27 21.28 -7.36
C ASP A 289 0.01 22.08 -7.07
N GLU A 290 0.26 23.19 -7.77
CA GLU A 290 1.39 24.11 -7.51
C GLU A 290 1.34 24.72 -6.10
N LEU A 291 0.14 25.08 -5.62
CA LEU A 291 -0.04 25.62 -4.26
C LEU A 291 0.09 24.52 -3.20
N LYS A 292 -0.30 23.29 -3.51
CA LYS A 292 -0.09 22.13 -2.65
C LYS A 292 1.39 21.79 -2.56
N GLU A 293 2.13 21.80 -3.67
CA GLU A 293 3.58 21.63 -3.69
C GLU A 293 4.26 22.75 -2.90
N SER A 294 3.86 24.01 -3.10
CA SER A 294 4.38 25.13 -2.31
C SER A 294 4.09 24.94 -0.81
N ALA A 295 2.87 24.58 -0.43
CA ALA A 295 2.50 24.32 0.97
C ALA A 295 3.25 23.11 1.56
N GLN A 296 3.50 22.08 0.75
CA GLN A 296 4.26 20.91 1.12
C GLN A 296 5.75 21.24 1.26
N GLU A 297 6.33 22.03 0.38
CA GLU A 297 7.68 22.58 0.51
C GLU A 297 7.78 23.44 1.75
N LEU A 298 6.79 24.29 2.07
CA LEU A 298 6.80 25.06 3.30
C LEU A 298 6.72 24.20 4.56
N LEU A 299 5.98 23.09 4.50
CA LEU A 299 5.95 22.09 5.56
C LEU A 299 7.29 21.33 5.66
N ASN A 300 7.93 21.05 4.52
CA ASN A 300 9.16 20.26 4.38
C ASN A 300 10.46 21.08 4.40
N TRP A 301 10.41 22.40 4.29
CA TRP A 301 11.55 23.31 4.51
C TRP A 301 12.01 23.24 5.98
N ASN A 302 11.17 22.67 6.85
CA ASN A 302 11.52 22.21 8.18
C ASN A 302 12.02 20.75 8.24
N ILE A 303 12.43 20.15 7.10
CA ILE A 303 13.06 18.83 6.96
C ILE A 303 14.04 18.86 5.77
N GLY A 304 14.95 19.82 5.74
CA GLY A 304 16.11 19.75 4.85
C GLY A 304 17.10 18.69 5.36
N LEU A 305 16.85 17.41 5.09
CA LEU A 305 17.88 16.37 5.12
C LEU A 305 17.61 15.42 3.95
N GLU A 306 18.38 15.62 2.89
CA GLU A 306 18.66 14.60 1.89
C GLU A 306 19.13 13.34 2.65
N TYR A 307 18.51 12.21 2.34
CA TYR A 307 19.00 10.92 2.77
C TYR A 307 20.07 10.50 1.76
N ASP A 308 21.34 10.53 2.16
CA ASP A 308 22.37 9.71 1.50
C ASP A 308 22.11 8.23 1.85
N ASP A 309 22.35 7.39 0.85
CA ASP A 309 22.06 5.94 0.74
C ASP A 309 22.35 5.06 1.98
#